data_AF-A0A961FFJ5-F1
#
_entry.id   AF-A0A961FFJ5-F1
#
_cell.length_a   1.000
_cell.length_b   1.000
_cell.length_c   1.000
_cell.angle_alpha   90.00
_cell.angle_beta   90.00
_cell.angle_gamma   90.00
#
_symmetry.space_group_name_H-M   'P 1'
#
loop_
_entity.id
_entity.type
_entity.pdbx_description
1 polymer ?
#
loop_
_entity_poly.entity_id
_entity_poly.type
_entity_poly.pdbx_seq_one_letter_code
_entity_poly.pdbx_strand_id
1 'polypeptide(L)'
;VIVEVGGVTVGMQVNDVNEVLTLTGSQLSKPPAMASDIRSDFIAGVGKLNERLMIILDVENVLSDEEHSIMRSIAEEQESVAQPVA
;
A
#
# COMPACT_ATOMS: atom_id res chain seq x y z
N VAL A 1 -9.55 5.00 -3.57
CA VAL A 1 -8.20 5.60 -3.51
C VAL A 1 -7.38 5.03 -4.66
N ILE A 2 -6.63 5.85 -5.40
CA ILE A 2 -5.75 5.37 -6.47
C ILE A 2 -4.31 5.38 -5.95
N VAL A 3 -3.59 4.28 -6.15
CA VAL A 3 -2.19 4.09 -5.74
C VAL A 3 -1.40 3.51 -6.90
N GLU A 4 -0.09 3.75 -6.92
CA GLU A 4 0.84 3.13 -7.87
C GLU A 4 1.67 2.08 -7.12
N VAL A 5 1.67 0.85 -7.61
CA VAL A 5 2.41 -0.27 -7.03
C VAL A 5 3.16 -0.99 -8.15
N GLY A 6 4.48 -1.10 -8.04
CA GLY A 6 5.31 -1.78 -9.05
C GLY A 6 5.15 -1.22 -10.48
N GLY A 7 4.85 0.07 -10.63
CA GLY A 7 4.59 0.70 -11.94
C GLY A 7 3.19 0.48 -12.51
N VAL A 8 2.30 -0.18 -11.77
CA VAL A 8 0.90 -0.40 -12.14
C VAL A 8 0.00 0.49 -11.30
N THR A 9 -0.98 1.13 -11.94
CA THR A 9 -2.00 1.92 -11.25
C THR A 9 -3.11 1.03 -10.73
N VAL A 10 -3.44 1.17 -9.44
CA VAL A 10 -4.38 0.30 -8.70
C VAL A 10 -5.44 1.14 -8.02
N GLY A 11 -6.70 0.69 -8.11
CA GLY A 11 -7.83 1.29 -7.41
C GLY A 11 -8.19 0.50 -6.16
N MET A 12 -8.02 1.11 -4.98
CA MET A 12 -8.45 0.56 -3.70
C MET A 12 -9.82 1.10 -3.30
N GLN A 13 -10.79 0.22 -3.05
CA GLN A 13 -12.08 0.59 -2.51
C GLN A 13 -11.94 0.99 -1.04
N VAL A 14 -12.53 2.12 -0.65
CA VAL A 14 -12.53 2.61 0.73
C VAL A 14 -13.93 3.06 1.12
N ASN A 15 -14.23 3.02 2.42
CA ASN A 15 -15.52 3.50 2.93
C ASN A 15 -15.62 5.03 2.86
N ASP A 16 -14.59 5.72 3.33
CA ASP A 16 -14.57 7.19 3.38
C ASP A 16 -13.12 7.71 3.44
N VAL A 17 -12.93 8.97 3.08
CA VAL A 17 -11.65 9.69 3.17
C VAL A 17 -11.87 10.91 4.07
N ASN A 18 -11.37 10.82 5.31
CA ASN A 18 -11.65 11.83 6.32
C ASN A 18 -10.78 13.10 6.14
N GLU A 19 -9.45 12.94 6.19
CA GLU A 19 -8.51 14.06 6.26
C GLU A 19 -7.08 13.61 5.89
N VAL A 20 -6.22 14.58 5.56
CA VAL A 20 -4.79 14.35 5.33
C VAL A 20 -4.03 14.78 6.58
N LEU A 21 -3.27 13.85 7.15
CA LEU A 21 -2.49 14.06 8.37
C LEU A 21 -0.99 13.91 8.09
N THR A 22 -0.18 14.77 8.71
CA THR A 22 1.28 14.64 8.70
C THR A 22 1.74 14.01 10.01
N LEU A 23 2.49 12.92 9.92
CA LEU A 23 3.08 12.23 11.06
C LEU A 23 4.59 12.49 11.08
N THR A 24 5.12 12.73 12.27
CA THR A 24 6.56 12.74 12.52
C THR A 24 7.05 11.34 12.92
N GLY A 25 8.34 11.06 12.73
CA GLY A 25 8.91 9.74 13.05
C GLY A 25 8.72 9.29 14.50
N SER A 26 8.65 10.22 15.46
CA SER A 26 8.38 9.93 16.87
C SER A 26 6.93 9.51 17.15
N GLN A 27 6.02 9.80 16.23
CA GLN A 27 4.62 9.38 16.31
C GLN A 27 4.40 8.01 15.67
N LEU A 28 5.41 7.46 14.99
CA LEU A 28 5.41 6.13 14.42
C LEU A 28 6.01 5.12 15.41
N SER A 29 5.29 4.03 15.64
CA SER A 29 5.70 2.92 16.48
C SER A 29 5.69 1.62 15.67
N LYS A 30 6.49 0.64 16.12
CA LYS A 30 6.49 -0.69 15.51
C LYS A 30 5.09 -1.32 15.59
N PRO A 31 4.72 -2.15 14.61
CA PRO A 31 3.50 -2.93 14.70
C PRO A 31 3.47 -3.71 16.02
N PRO A 32 2.34 -3.75 16.74
CA PRO A 32 2.23 -4.54 17.95
C PRO A 32 2.42 -6.03 17.61
N ALA A 33 3.21 -6.73 18.44
CA ALA A 33 3.53 -8.14 18.25
C ALA A 33 2.32 -9.11 18.34
N MET A 34 1.12 -8.58 18.62
CA MET A 34 -0.14 -9.31 18.81
C MET A 34 -0.87 -9.62 17.49
N ALA A 35 -0.13 -9.84 16.40
CA ALA A 35 -0.69 -10.31 15.14
C ALA A 35 -0.03 -11.64 14.78
N SER A 36 -0.29 -12.67 15.59
CA SER A 36 0.07 -14.07 15.29
C SER A 36 -0.73 -14.66 14.11
N ASP A 37 -1.51 -13.84 13.42
CA ASP A 37 -2.29 -14.19 12.24
C ASP A 37 -1.87 -13.23 11.14
N ILE A 38 -1.39 -13.77 10.01
CA ILE A 38 -1.30 -13.31 8.60
C ILE A 38 -1.38 -11.79 8.27
N ARG A 39 -2.17 -11.02 9.02
CA ARG A 39 -2.41 -9.59 8.85
C ARG A 39 -1.31 -8.67 9.38
N SER A 40 -0.28 -9.19 10.06
CA SER A 40 0.87 -8.35 10.48
C SER A 40 1.68 -7.86 9.28
N ASP A 41 1.75 -8.67 8.23
CA ASP A 41 2.68 -8.46 7.12
C ASP A 41 2.27 -7.25 6.26
N PHE A 42 1.01 -6.84 6.37
CA PHE A 42 0.44 -5.69 5.67
C PHE A 42 0.53 -4.39 6.47
N ILE A 43 1.09 -4.43 7.68
CA ILE A 43 1.17 -3.27 8.58
C ILE A 43 2.61 -2.77 8.61
N ALA A 44 2.85 -1.63 7.97
CA ALA A 44 4.14 -0.95 8.05
C ALA A 44 4.42 -0.39 9.45
N GLY A 45 3.37 -0.02 10.19
CA GLY A 45 3.51 0.51 11.55
C GLY A 45 2.21 0.99 12.17
N VAL A 46 2.32 1.55 13.37
CA VAL A 46 1.20 2.18 14.07
C VAL A 46 1.54 3.62 14.43
N GLY A 47 0.69 4.54 14.00
CA GLY A 47 0.79 5.96 14.24
C GLY A 47 -0.06 6.34 15.45
N LYS A 48 0.51 7.13 16.37
CA LYS A 48 -0.24 7.71 17.49
C LYS A 48 -0.23 9.23 17.39
N LEU A 49 -1.39 9.80 17.11
CA LEU A 49 -1.60 11.25 17.09
C LEU A 49 -2.67 11.61 18.12
N ASN A 50 -2.25 12.33 19.17
CA ASN A 50 -3.09 12.60 20.34
C ASN A 50 -3.62 11.29 20.95
N GLU A 51 -4.94 11.13 21.04
CA GLU A 51 -5.61 9.93 21.55
C GLU A 51 -6.07 8.98 20.41
N ARG A 52 -5.70 9.26 19.16
CA ARG A 52 -6.08 8.44 18.00
C ARG A 52 -4.93 7.50 17.63
N LEU A 53 -5.28 6.23 17.49
CA LEU A 53 -4.41 5.19 16.95
C LEU A 53 -4.72 5.00 15.46
N MET A 54 -3.70 5.00 14.62
CA MET A 54 -3.82 4.82 13.18
C MET A 54 -2.91 3.69 12.72
N ILE A 55 -3.41 2.82 11.86
CA ILE A 55 -2.62 1.76 11.25
C ILE A 55 -2.02 2.31 9.96
N ILE A 56 -0.70 2.22 9.80
CA ILE A 56 -0.03 2.50 8.54
C ILE A 56 0.03 1.18 7.78
N LEU A 57 -0.68 1.13 6.65
CA LEU A 57 -0.68 -0.03 5.77
C LEU A 57 0.53 0.02 4.84
N ASP A 58 1.12 -1.16 4.63
CA ASP A 58 2.02 -1.41 3.53
C ASP A 58 1.19 -1.82 2.31
N VAL A 59 1.12 -0.94 1.32
CA VAL A 59 0.29 -1.14 0.12
C VAL A 59 0.87 -2.23 -0.77
N GLU A 60 2.19 -2.42 -0.78
CA GLU A 60 2.82 -3.47 -1.57
C GLU A 60 2.46 -4.85 -1.03
N ASN A 61 2.54 -5.01 0.29
CA ASN A 61 2.23 -6.28 0.94
C ASN A 61 0.72 -6.56 1.06
N VAL A 62 -0.15 -5.53 1.02
CA VAL A 62 -1.62 -5.70 1.13
C VAL A 62 -2.23 -6.56 0.02
N LEU A 63 -1.56 -6.60 -1.13
CA LEU A 63 -2.03 -7.29 -2.32
C LEU A 63 -1.80 -8.80 -2.18
N SER A 64 -2.73 -9.58 -2.69
CA SER A 64 -2.56 -11.03 -2.78
C SER A 64 -1.54 -11.42 -3.85
N ASP A 65 -0.99 -12.63 -3.73
CA ASP A 65 -0.10 -13.19 -4.76
C ASP A 65 -0.74 -13.20 -6.15
N GLU A 66 -2.07 -13.42 -6.22
CA GLU A 66 -2.82 -13.40 -7.48
C GLU A 66 -2.86 -11.99 -8.08
N GLU A 67 -3.10 -10.96 -7.27
CA GLU A 67 -3.07 -9.55 -7.70
C GLU A 67 -1.67 -9.14 -8.17
N HIS A 68 -0.61 -9.58 -7.49
CA HIS A 68 0.76 -9.36 -7.94
C HIS A 68 1.05 -10.02 -9.31
N SER A 69 0.55 -11.24 -9.52
CA SER A 69 0.69 -11.93 -10.80
C SER A 69 -0.01 -11.18 -11.94
N ILE A 70 -1.22 -10.67 -11.67
CA ILE A 70 -1.98 -9.86 -12.62
C ILE A 70 -1.23 -8.54 -12.91
N MET A 71 -0.75 -7.85 -11.88
CA MET A 71 0.01 -6.61 -12.05
C MET A 71 1.27 -6.81 -12.89
N ARG A 72 2.01 -7.88 -12.65
CA ARG A 72 3.20 -8.20 -13.45
C ARG A 72 2.87 -8.37 -14.93
N SER A 73 1.77 -9.05 -15.23
CA SER A 73 1.29 -9.23 -16.61
C SER A 73 0.93 -7.89 -17.27
N ILE A 74 0.27 -6.99 -16.52
CA ILE A 74 -0.10 -5.65 -17.00
C ILE A 74 1.15 -4.78 -17.23
N ALA A 75 2.13 -4.82 -16.31
CA ALA A 75 3.37 -4.06 -16.42
C ALA A 75 4.18 -4.46 -17.67
N GLU A 76 4.26 -5.76 -17.95
CA GLU A 76 4.95 -6.31 -19.14
C GLU A 76 4.28 -5.88 -20.47
N GLU A 77 2.97 -5.63 -20.48
CA GLU A 77 2.26 -5.12 -21.68
C GLU A 77 2.50 -3.62 -21.94
N GLN A 78 2.77 -2.82 -20.90
CA GLN A 78 3.02 -1.37 -21.04
C GLN A 78 4.40 -1.05 -21.65
N GLU A 79 5.39 -1.94 -21.52
CA GLU A 79 6.72 -1.78 -22.13
C GLU A 79 6.75 -2.06 -23.65
N SER A 80 5.73 -2.72 -24.21
CA SER A 80 5.69 -3.10 -25.63
C SER A 80 5.33 -1.94 -26.57
N VAL A 81 4.73 -0.86 -26.06
CA VAL A 81 4.23 0.27 -26.90
C VAL A 81 5.32 1.32 -27.20
N ALA A 82 6.45 1.31 -26.50
CA ALA A 82 7.53 2.27 -26.69
C ALA A 82 8.61 1.78 -27.69
N GLN A 83 8.22 1.43 -28.93
CA GLN A 83 9.21 1.34 -30.01
C GLN A 83 9.41 2.73 -30.65
N PRO A 84 10.66 3.21 -30.81
CA PRO A 84 10.91 4.51 -31.40
C PRO A 84 10.51 4.47 -32.88
N VAL A 85 9.66 5.41 -33.27
CA VAL A 85 9.41 5.70 -34.69
C VAL A 85 10.71 6.27 -35.25
N ALA A 86 11.43 5.45 -36.03
CA ALA A 86 12.61 5.85 -36.78
C ALA A 86 12.27 6.76 -37.96
#